data_AF-A0A091U5L9-F1
#
_entry.id   AF-A0A091U5L9-F1
#
_cell.length_a   1.000
_cell.length_b   1.000
_cell.length_c   1.000
_cell.angle_alpha   90.00
_cell.angle_beta   90.00
_cell.angle_gamma   90.00
#
_symmetry.space_group_name_H-M   'P 1'
#
loop_
_entity.id
_entity.type
_entity.pdbx_description
1 polymer ?
#
loop_
_entity_poly.entity_id
_entity_poly.type
_entity_poly.pdbx_seq_one_letter_code
_entity_poly.pdbx_strand_id
1 'polypeptide(L)'
;YPSGNLAIIVVREKNRLICIVQEDKPNNAKIQAVFKSNGRSTCYYPNGAVWINMTVQGGQYLDQAGSRVRRWTWPNSVMSSGPHAPLSPIFISLNQHVGVRILGQDKITVSFLAMGQQAKFNVGTKVQV
;
A
#
# COMPACT_ATOMS: atom_id res chain seq x y z
N TYR A 1 14.93 6.77 8.01
CA TYR A 1 15.35 5.52 8.66
C TYR A 1 16.38 5.81 9.74
N PRO A 2 16.65 4.89 10.69
CA PRO A 2 17.77 5.06 11.63
C PRO A 2 19.13 5.27 10.94
N SER A 3 19.28 4.73 9.73
CA SER A 3 20.43 4.94 8.83
C SER A 3 20.59 6.38 8.32
N GLY A 4 19.61 7.27 8.52
CA GLY A 4 19.57 8.60 7.90
C GLY A 4 18.91 8.65 6.52
N ASN A 5 18.64 7.49 5.88
CA ASN A 5 18.02 7.47 4.55
C ASN A 5 16.52 7.86 4.61
N LEU A 6 16.00 8.37 3.50
CA LEU A 6 14.60 8.78 3.35
C LEU A 6 13.66 7.56 3.42
N ALA A 7 12.67 7.60 4.30
CA ALA A 7 11.74 6.48 4.48
C ALA A 7 10.40 6.68 3.77
N ILE A 8 9.72 7.77 4.07
CA ILE A 8 8.36 8.04 3.61
C ILE A 8 8.28 9.50 3.17
N ILE A 9 7.73 9.72 1.98
CA ILE A 9 7.44 11.04 1.43
C ILE A 9 5.92 11.17 1.33
N VAL A 10 5.36 12.23 1.90
CA VAL A 10 3.96 12.58 1.73
C VAL A 10 3.87 13.90 0.98
N VAL A 11 3.36 13.86 -0.25
CA VAL A 11 3.12 15.05 -1.07
C VAL A 11 1.63 15.36 -1.04
N ARG A 12 1.28 16.62 -0.79
CA ARG A 12 -0.10 17.12 -0.82
C ARG A 12 -0.21 18.28 -1.81
N GLU A 13 -1.14 18.15 -2.74
CA GLU A 13 -1.52 19.22 -3.67
C GLU A 13 -3.05 19.36 -3.64
N LYS A 14 -3.56 20.46 -3.08
CA LYS A 14 -5.00 20.66 -2.85
C LYS A 14 -5.62 19.44 -2.15
N ASN A 15 -6.55 18.75 -2.81
CA ASN A 15 -7.24 17.56 -2.31
C ASN A 15 -6.55 16.24 -2.72
N ARG A 16 -5.40 16.31 -3.41
CA ARG A 16 -4.61 15.15 -3.80
C ARG A 16 -3.50 14.92 -2.79
N LEU A 17 -3.39 13.68 -2.34
CA LEU A 17 -2.29 13.18 -1.54
C LEU A 17 -1.63 12.00 -2.24
N ILE A 18 -0.30 11.95 -2.18
CA ILE A 18 0.51 10.81 -2.57
C ILE A 18 1.44 10.48 -1.41
N CYS A 19 1.39 9.24 -0.93
CA CYS A 19 2.35 8.69 0.02
C CYS A 19 3.26 7.71 -0.71
N ILE A 20 4.58 7.92 -0.61
CA ILE A 20 5.60 7.09 -1.25
C ILE A 20 6.49 6.52 -0.15
N VAL A 21 6.67 5.20 -0.14
CA VAL A 21 7.64 4.51 0.73
C VAL A 21 8.87 4.17 -0.10
N GLN A 22 10.06 4.48 0.41
CA GLN A 22 11.34 4.18 -0.24
C GLN A 22 12.13 3.12 0.51
N GLU A 23 13.01 2.41 -0.19
CA GLU A 23 13.99 1.51 0.42
C GLU A 23 14.94 2.26 1.36
N ASP A 24 15.43 1.56 2.39
CA ASP A 24 16.51 2.07 3.23
C ASP A 24 17.86 1.94 2.52
N LYS A 25 18.10 2.81 1.53
CA LYS A 25 19.36 2.88 0.78
C LYS A 25 19.79 4.34 0.56
N PRO A 26 21.11 4.62 0.56
CA PRO A 26 21.62 5.98 0.39
C PRO A 26 21.51 6.49 -1.06
N ASN A 27 21.69 5.61 -2.04
CA ASN A 27 21.67 5.94 -3.46
C ASN A 27 20.72 5.00 -4.21
N ASN A 28 20.04 5.53 -5.24
CA ASN A 28 19.13 4.78 -6.10
C ASN A 28 18.07 3.98 -5.32
N ALA A 29 17.58 4.54 -4.20
CA ALA A 29 16.55 3.91 -3.39
C ALA A 29 15.29 3.68 -4.24
N LYS A 30 14.85 2.42 -4.31
CA LYS A 30 13.65 2.06 -5.06
C LYS A 30 12.40 2.42 -4.26
N ILE A 31 11.30 2.61 -4.98
CA ILE A 31 9.98 2.77 -4.38
C ILE A 31 9.46 1.40 -3.95
N GLN A 32 9.08 1.27 -2.69
CA GLN A 32 8.48 0.05 -2.14
C GLN A 32 6.96 0.11 -2.08
N ALA A 33 6.37 1.31 -2.00
CA ALA A 33 4.94 1.49 -2.14
C ALA A 33 4.56 2.91 -2.58
N VAL A 34 3.43 3.03 -3.26
CA VAL A 34 2.78 4.29 -3.62
C VAL A 34 1.30 4.19 -3.28
N PHE A 35 0.78 5.16 -2.53
CA PHE A 35 -0.63 5.29 -2.21
C PHE A 35 -1.12 6.64 -2.69
N LYS A 36 -2.14 6.65 -3.55
CA LYS A 36 -2.73 7.87 -4.09
C LYS A 36 -4.13 8.04 -3.54
N SER A 37 -4.45 9.27 -3.16
CA SER A 37 -5.80 9.71 -2.76
C SER A 37 -6.92 9.43 -3.77
N ASN A 38 -6.61 9.12 -5.03
CA ASN A 38 -7.61 8.67 -6.01
C ASN A 38 -7.93 7.16 -5.89
N GLY A 39 -7.52 6.51 -4.80
CA GLY A 39 -7.77 5.09 -4.52
C GLY A 39 -6.85 4.12 -5.25
N ARG A 40 -5.89 4.60 -6.05
CA ARG A 40 -4.87 3.75 -6.68
C ARG A 40 -3.67 3.59 -5.76
N SER A 41 -3.31 2.35 -5.48
CA SER A 41 -2.17 2.04 -4.62
C SER A 41 -1.41 0.83 -5.15
N THR A 42 -0.09 0.80 -4.94
CA THR A 42 0.76 -0.31 -5.36
C THR A 42 1.87 -0.52 -4.34
N CYS A 43 2.11 -1.77 -3.96
CA CYS A 43 3.23 -2.19 -3.12
C CYS A 43 4.10 -3.17 -3.91
N TYR A 44 5.40 -3.16 -3.66
CA TYR A 44 6.38 -3.95 -4.38
C TYR A 44 7.14 -4.87 -3.43
N TYR A 45 7.53 -6.04 -3.95
CA TYR A 45 8.55 -6.88 -3.35
C TYR A 45 9.92 -6.20 -3.42
N PRO A 46 10.92 -6.62 -2.62
CA PRO A 46 12.28 -6.08 -2.68
C PRO A 46 12.96 -6.22 -4.06
N ASN A 47 12.55 -7.21 -4.87
CA ASN A 47 13.05 -7.38 -6.24
C ASN A 47 12.39 -6.40 -7.25
N GLY A 48 11.40 -5.62 -6.82
CA GLY A 48 10.63 -4.68 -7.65
C GLY A 48 9.38 -5.27 -8.29
N ALA A 49 9.10 -6.57 -8.12
CA ALA A 49 7.86 -7.17 -8.60
C ALA A 49 6.64 -6.58 -7.85
N VAL A 50 5.52 -6.43 -8.56
CA VAL A 50 4.27 -5.96 -7.93
C VAL A 50 3.79 -7.01 -6.94
N TRP A 51 3.59 -6.61 -5.69
CA TRP A 51 3.07 -7.48 -4.65
C TRP A 51 1.56 -7.26 -4.46
N ILE A 52 1.16 -6.00 -4.31
CA ILE A 52 -0.24 -5.63 -4.16
C ILE A 52 -0.56 -4.50 -5.12
N ASN A 53 -1.67 -4.62 -5.83
CA ASN A 53 -2.24 -3.54 -6.63
C ASN A 53 -3.69 -3.30 -6.20
N MET A 54 -4.04 -2.05 -5.92
CA MET A 54 -5.37 -1.66 -5.47
C MET A 54 -5.91 -0.49 -6.30
N THR A 55 -7.23 -0.50 -6.48
CA THR A 55 -8.02 0.55 -7.13
C THR A 55 -9.27 0.83 -6.31
N VAL A 56 -10.12 1.74 -6.78
CA VAL A 56 -11.43 2.03 -6.16
C VAL A 56 -12.43 0.86 -6.21
N GLN A 57 -12.16 -0.18 -7.00
CA GLN A 57 -13.02 -1.36 -7.10
C GLN A 57 -12.60 -2.50 -6.15
N GLY A 58 -11.32 -2.54 -5.77
CA GLY A 58 -10.78 -3.63 -4.97
C GLY A 58 -9.27 -3.72 -5.07
N GLY A 59 -8.74 -4.94 -4.91
CA GLY A 59 -7.32 -5.18 -5.05
C GLY A 59 -6.96 -6.61 -5.40
N GLN A 60 -5.68 -6.78 -5.71
CA GLN A 60 -5.07 -8.05 -6.06
C GLN A 60 -3.78 -8.23 -5.26
N TYR A 61 -3.55 -9.48 -4.87
CA TYR A 61 -2.31 -9.95 -4.26
C TYR A 61 -1.63 -10.86 -5.28
N LEU A 62 -0.38 -10.53 -5.62
CA LEU A 62 0.43 -11.25 -6.58
C LEU A 62 1.61 -11.89 -5.87
N ASP A 63 2.10 -13.02 -6.38
CA ASP A 63 3.38 -13.59 -5.98
C ASP A 63 4.56 -12.90 -6.71
N GLN A 64 5.78 -13.30 -6.38
CA GLN A 64 6.99 -12.71 -6.99
C GLN A 64 7.14 -13.03 -8.48
N ALA A 65 6.44 -14.02 -9.01
CA ALA A 65 6.40 -14.34 -10.44
C ALA A 65 5.31 -13.53 -11.18
N GLY A 66 4.50 -12.75 -10.45
CA GLY A 66 3.39 -11.98 -10.99
C GLY A 66 2.10 -12.77 -11.13
N SER A 67 2.03 -14.01 -10.62
CA SER A 67 0.79 -14.77 -10.63
C SER A 67 -0.16 -14.25 -9.56
N ARG A 68 -1.45 -14.15 -9.91
CA ARG A 68 -2.48 -13.65 -8.99
C ARG A 68 -2.86 -14.73 -7.98
N VAL A 69 -2.44 -14.54 -6.73
CA VAL A 69 -2.77 -15.43 -5.60
C VAL A 69 -4.17 -15.13 -5.06
N ARG A 70 -4.54 -13.85 -5.00
CA ARG A 70 -5.83 -13.42 -4.44
C ARG A 70 -6.38 -12.19 -5.13
N ARG A 71 -7.71 -12.07 -5.18
CA ARG A 71 -8.45 -10.87 -5.56
C ARG A 71 -9.56 -10.60 -4.55
N TRP A 72 -9.81 -9.34 -4.25
CA TRP A 72 -10.94 -8.91 -3.43
C TRP A 72 -11.59 -7.65 -4.03
N THR A 73 -12.82 -7.37 -3.63
CA THR A 73 -13.53 -6.11 -3.87
C THR A 73 -13.77 -5.39 -2.56
N TRP A 74 -14.00 -4.08 -2.62
CA TRP A 74 -14.41 -3.33 -1.43
C TRP A 74 -15.91 -3.54 -1.16
N PRO A 75 -16.35 -3.55 0.11
CA PRO A 75 -17.77 -3.46 0.42
C PRO A 75 -18.28 -2.13 -0.16
N ASN A 76 -19.25 -2.19 -1.08
CA ASN A 76 -19.87 -1.06 -1.82
C ASN A 76 -19.27 -0.67 -3.19
N SER A 77 -18.37 -1.46 -3.81
CA SER A 77 -18.02 -1.21 -5.22
C SER A 77 -19.19 -1.59 -6.14
N VAL A 78 -19.78 -0.61 -6.83
CA VAL A 78 -20.82 -0.83 -7.85
C VAL A 78 -20.21 -1.65 -8.99
N MET A 79 -20.81 -2.82 -9.29
CA MET A 79 -20.33 -3.88 -10.21
C MET A 79 -19.19 -4.75 -9.62
N SER A 80 -19.31 -6.08 -9.52
CA SER A 80 -19.33 -6.98 -10.67
C SER A 80 -19.77 -8.40 -10.31
N SER A 81 -20.35 -9.07 -11.30
CA SER A 81 -20.85 -10.44 -11.37
C SER A 81 -19.73 -11.50 -11.39
N GLY A 82 -19.06 -11.74 -10.27
CA GLY A 82 -18.10 -12.83 -10.12
C GLY A 82 -17.89 -13.26 -8.65
N PRO A 83 -17.29 -14.43 -8.39
CA PRO A 83 -16.99 -14.87 -7.03
C PRO A 83 -15.91 -13.96 -6.43
N HIS A 84 -16.35 -12.95 -5.69
CA HIS A 84 -15.48 -12.05 -4.95
C HIS A 84 -15.32 -12.58 -3.53
N ALA A 85 -14.10 -12.97 -3.17
CA ALA A 85 -13.80 -13.29 -1.77
C ALA A 85 -13.85 -11.99 -0.95
N PRO A 86 -14.48 -11.99 0.23
CA PRO A 86 -14.40 -10.86 1.13
C PRO A 86 -12.93 -10.59 1.47
N LEU A 87 -12.60 -9.32 1.66
CA LEU A 87 -11.29 -8.94 2.17
C LEU A 87 -11.13 -9.53 3.58
N SER A 88 -10.12 -10.37 3.76
CA SER A 88 -9.55 -10.63 5.07
C SER A 88 -8.37 -9.68 5.26
N PRO A 89 -8.11 -9.22 6.50
CA PRO A 89 -7.01 -8.31 6.79
C PRO A 89 -5.69 -8.74 6.14
N ILE A 90 -5.07 -7.84 5.37
CA ILE A 90 -3.77 -8.08 4.76
C ILE A 90 -2.72 -7.27 5.51
N PHE A 91 -1.62 -7.93 5.85
CA PHE A 91 -0.45 -7.33 6.48
C PHE A 91 0.76 -7.70 5.65
N ILE A 92 1.51 -6.70 5.20
CA ILE A 92 2.77 -6.92 4.50
C ILE A 92 3.87 -6.09 5.15
N SER A 93 5.08 -6.65 5.21
CA SER A 93 6.28 -5.94 5.63
C SER A 93 7.05 -5.54 4.37
N LEU A 94 7.12 -4.24 4.09
CA LEU A 94 7.86 -3.72 2.92
C LEU A 94 9.37 -3.81 3.18
N ASN A 95 9.79 -3.56 4.42
CA ASN A 95 11.16 -3.73 4.91
C ASN A 95 11.16 -3.89 6.44
N GLN A 96 12.34 -3.94 7.05
CA GLN A 96 12.50 -4.12 8.51
C GLN A 96 11.79 -3.06 9.38
N HIS A 97 11.55 -1.87 8.84
CA HIS A 97 10.97 -0.74 9.55
C HIS A 97 9.56 -0.37 9.08
N VAL A 98 9.18 -0.71 7.85
CA VAL A 98 7.92 -0.26 7.23
C VAL A 98 6.98 -1.43 6.92
N GLY A 99 5.77 -1.36 7.47
CA GLY A 99 4.68 -2.29 7.20
C GLY A 99 3.43 -1.60 6.65
N VAL A 100 2.59 -2.38 5.97
CA VAL A 100 1.29 -1.93 5.43
C VAL A 100 0.20 -2.86 5.95
N ARG A 101 -0.87 -2.27 6.47
CA ARG A 101 -2.09 -2.95 6.90
C ARG A 101 -3.27 -2.52 6.04
N ILE A 102 -3.98 -3.47 5.45
CA ILE A 102 -5.14 -3.23 4.58
C ILE A 102 -6.37 -3.90 5.21
N LEU A 103 -7.32 -3.10 5.68
CA LEU A 103 -8.59 -3.56 6.26
C LEU A 103 -9.82 -3.13 5.46
N GLY A 104 -9.65 -2.19 4.53
CA GLY A 104 -10.73 -1.59 3.74
C GLY A 104 -10.18 -0.44 2.90
N GLN A 105 -11.00 0.10 2.00
CA GLN A 105 -10.60 1.15 1.05
C GLN A 105 -10.06 2.41 1.76
N ASP A 106 -10.68 2.80 2.87
CA ASP A 106 -10.36 3.95 3.71
C ASP A 106 -9.54 3.59 4.97
N LYS A 107 -9.22 2.31 5.13
CA LYS A 107 -8.49 1.74 6.28
C LYS A 107 -7.23 1.04 5.79
N ILE A 108 -6.37 1.82 5.14
CA ILE A 108 -5.03 1.39 4.70
C ILE A 108 -4.01 2.16 5.53
N THR A 109 -3.22 1.48 6.33
CA THR A 109 -2.25 2.11 7.23
C THR A 109 -0.84 1.71 6.85
N VAL A 110 0.03 2.71 6.65
CA VAL A 110 1.48 2.53 6.61
C VAL A 110 2.01 2.77 8.02
N SER A 111 2.80 1.84 8.56
CA SER A 111 3.46 2.00 9.84
C SER A 111 4.97 2.02 9.66
N PHE A 112 5.64 2.98 10.29
CA PHE A 112 7.09 3.03 10.44
C PHE A 112 7.45 2.74 11.90
N LEU A 113 8.29 1.75 12.15
CA LEU A 113 8.74 1.33 13.48
C LEU A 113 10.27 1.34 13.52
N ALA A 114 10.84 2.11 14.45
CA ALA A 114 12.27 2.11 14.71
C ALA A 114 12.56 2.54 16.15
N MET A 115 13.58 1.95 16.78
CA MET A 115 14.07 2.38 18.11
C MET A 115 12.96 2.45 19.17
N GLY A 116 12.02 1.50 19.16
CA GLY A 116 10.88 1.46 20.09
C GLY A 116 9.77 2.49 19.81
N GLN A 117 9.91 3.32 18.78
CA GLN A 117 8.94 4.35 18.41
C GLN A 117 8.20 3.98 17.12
N GLN A 118 6.92 4.34 17.04
CA GLN A 118 6.07 4.02 15.90
C GLN A 118 5.30 5.25 15.39
N ALA A 119 5.37 5.46 14.08
CA ALA A 119 4.50 6.40 13.36
C ALA A 119 3.53 5.62 12.48
N LYS A 120 2.27 6.07 12.39
CA LYS A 120 1.23 5.46 11.55
C LYS A 120 0.58 6.52 10.68
N PHE A 121 0.42 6.21 9.40
CA PHE A 121 -0.19 7.07 8.40
C PHE A 121 -1.37 6.34 7.79
N ASN A 122 -2.59 6.89 7.95
CA ASN A 122 -3.71 6.42 7.15
C ASN A 122 -3.56 6.97 5.73
N VAL A 123 -3.39 6.07 4.77
CA VAL A 123 -3.24 6.35 3.34
C VAL A 123 -4.42 5.80 2.54
N GLY A 124 -5.42 5.23 3.22
CA GLY A 124 -6.68 4.82 2.62
C GLY A 124 -7.50 6.03 2.20
N THR A 125 -8.31 5.87 1.16
CA THR A 125 -9.23 6.93 0.73
C THR A 125 -10.50 6.30 0.22
N LYS A 126 -11.64 6.71 0.79
CA LYS A 126 -12.95 6.35 0.25
C LYS A 126 -13.22 7.23 -0.97
N VAL A 127 -13.14 6.62 -2.14
CA VAL A 127 -13.57 7.23 -3.39
C VAL A 127 -14.88 6.58 -3.77
N GLN A 128 -15.95 7.36 -3.80
CA GLN A 128 -17.23 6.92 -4.37
C GLN A 128 -17.07 6.82 -5.88
N VAL A 129 -17.52 5.71 -6.47
CA VAL A 129 -17.60 5.48 -7.92
C VAL A 129 -19.04 5.71 -8.34
#